data_AF-A0AAU4GMD7-F1
#
_entry.id   AF-A0AAU4GMD7-F1
#
_cell.length_a   1.000
_cell.length_b   1.000
_cell.length_c   1.000
_cell.angle_alpha   90.00
_cell.angle_beta   90.00
_cell.angle_gamma   90.00
#
_symmetry.space_group_name_H-M   'P 1'
#
loop_
_entity.id
_entity.type
_entity.pdbx_description
1 polymer ?
#
loop_
_entity_poly.entity_id
_entity_poly.type
_entity_poly.pdbx_seq_one_letter_code
_entity_poly.pdbx_strand_id
1 'polypeptide(L)'
;MKLRVSGFFRRWTVVPSGLRAQGVLAAALVAIAGGSGGNLIVRALDELPAGAVFRTGDTVVSQEQLQQRVNLMELLYGVQQPPDPAGTDRFRRSVAKAVAVSMVVDDVARGAGIVIADKAASDQLDKLVSDNGTDRKTFVQQLGAHGLSEKDVLDEVKRQQAGARLFQQATAGVKATTDADAQHYYDANRAQMVSPEQRDLANIVVSSSDQAQLVAQQARSGADFPALAGQYSIDGSTKGNGGSLGKVAASQLDPAYAKAAFAAPAGAVFGPVQTQQGWNVGRVGAVHPGSPMAFDQVKDAVKTKLDNDAKLKVWDDFLVTRIKAAKVEYAPEYLPSDPDAPPADGQ
;
A
#
# COMPACT_ATOMS: atom_id res chain seq x y z
N MET A 1 -3.10 39.26 -10.14
CA MET A 1 -3.80 38.52 -9.07
C MET A 1 -3.99 37.08 -9.55
N LYS A 2 -3.08 36.17 -9.17
CA LYS A 2 -3.17 34.73 -9.47
C LYS A 2 -3.20 34.02 -8.12
N LEU A 3 -4.33 33.42 -7.78
CA LEU A 3 -4.51 32.63 -6.55
C LEU A 3 -3.69 31.35 -6.67
N ARG A 4 -2.67 31.22 -5.82
CA ARG A 4 -1.98 29.94 -5.56
C ARG A 4 -2.91 29.08 -4.71
N VAL A 5 -3.58 28.12 -5.34
CA VAL A 5 -4.21 26.98 -4.65
C VAL A 5 -3.19 25.86 -4.63
N SER A 6 -2.20 25.95 -3.76
CA SER A 6 -1.19 24.89 -3.58
C SER A 6 -0.79 24.85 -2.12
N GLY A 7 -1.48 24.03 -1.32
CA GLY A 7 -1.09 23.88 0.08
C GLY A 7 -2.07 23.19 1.04
N PHE A 8 -3.07 22.40 0.58
CA PHE A 8 -4.06 21.84 1.51
C PHE A 8 -4.33 20.32 1.42
N PHE A 9 -3.84 19.64 0.38
CA PHE A 9 -3.91 18.17 0.32
C PHE A 9 -2.82 17.55 1.21
N ARG A 10 -3.07 17.46 2.52
CA ARG A 10 -2.56 16.28 3.25
C ARG A 10 -3.25 15.08 2.62
N ARG A 11 -2.50 14.33 1.83
CA ARG A 11 -2.91 13.08 1.18
C ARG A 11 -3.61 12.23 2.25
N TRP A 12 -4.88 11.92 2.06
CA TRP A 12 -5.65 10.99 2.89
C TRP A 12 -4.97 9.63 2.82
N THR A 13 -3.96 9.40 3.65
CA THR A 13 -3.23 8.13 3.70
C THR A 13 -3.77 7.33 4.86
N VAL A 14 -4.60 6.34 4.55
CA VAL A 14 -5.07 5.30 5.48
C VAL A 14 -3.92 4.36 5.92
N VAL A 15 -2.71 4.54 5.35
CA VAL A 15 -1.53 3.74 5.67
C VAL A 15 -0.55 4.53 6.55
N PRO A 16 -0.14 3.99 7.71
CA PRO A 16 0.87 4.58 8.59
C PRO A 16 2.16 4.95 7.84
N SER A 17 2.82 6.02 8.27
CA SER A 17 4.02 6.59 7.66
C SER A 17 5.21 5.64 7.51
N GLY A 18 5.22 4.49 8.20
CA GLY A 18 6.27 3.47 8.14
C GLY A 18 6.25 2.53 6.93
N LEU A 19 5.22 2.58 6.07
CA LEU A 19 5.11 1.73 4.87
C LEU A 19 5.38 2.51 3.56
N ARG A 20 5.88 3.73 3.65
CA ARG A 20 6.00 4.68 2.51
C ARG A 20 7.15 4.41 1.53
N ALA A 21 7.94 3.34 1.70
CA ALA A 21 9.18 3.14 0.95
C ALA A 21 9.22 1.92 0.03
N GLN A 22 8.16 1.12 -0.10
CA GLN A 22 8.07 0.10 -1.14
C GLN A 22 6.67 0.11 -1.71
N GLY A 23 6.55 0.22 -3.04
CA GLY A 23 5.31 -0.03 -3.76
C GLY A 23 4.94 -1.50 -3.65
N VAL A 24 4.44 -1.89 -2.48
CA VAL A 24 3.96 -3.22 -2.17
C VAL A 24 2.48 -3.06 -1.90
N LEU A 25 1.70 -3.40 -2.93
CA LEU A 25 0.29 -3.77 -2.89
C LEU A 25 0.10 -5.00 -1.98
N ALA A 26 0.42 -4.89 -0.70
CA ALA A 26 0.19 -5.93 0.31
C ALA A 26 -0.59 -5.36 1.48
N ALA A 27 -1.88 -5.21 1.28
CA ALA A 27 -2.89 -5.24 2.33
C ALA A 27 -4.27 -5.37 1.67
N ALA A 28 -4.72 -6.62 1.50
CA ALA A 28 -6.13 -7.00 1.35
C ALA A 28 -6.99 -6.07 0.46
N LEU A 29 -6.68 -6.00 -0.84
CA LEU A 29 -7.56 -5.39 -1.84
C LEU A 29 -8.59 -6.42 -2.33
N VAL A 30 -9.60 -6.70 -1.51
CA VAL A 30 -10.91 -7.09 -2.05
C VAL A 30 -11.96 -6.23 -1.38
N ALA A 31 -12.27 -5.13 -2.03
CA ALA A 31 -13.38 -4.29 -1.65
C ALA A 31 -13.80 -3.52 -2.89
N ILE A 32 -15.03 -3.79 -3.43
CA ILE A 32 -16.03 -3.05 -4.27
C ILE A 32 -17.28 -3.94 -4.61
N ALA A 33 -18.51 -3.75 -4.13
CA ALA A 33 -19.55 -2.93 -4.76
C ALA A 33 -20.84 -2.80 -3.91
N GLY A 34 -21.51 -1.67 -4.08
CA GLY A 34 -22.77 -1.38 -3.43
C GLY A 34 -23.03 0.10 -3.56
N GLY A 35 -23.34 0.52 -4.77
CA GLY A 35 -24.17 1.68 -5.02
C GLY A 35 -25.52 1.12 -5.47
N SER A 36 -26.52 1.22 -4.60
CA SER A 36 -27.89 0.85 -4.92
C SER A 36 -28.46 1.84 -5.94
N GLY A 37 -28.73 1.39 -7.16
CA GLY A 37 -29.41 2.17 -8.19
C GLY A 37 -30.19 1.29 -9.15
N GLY A 38 -31.52 1.24 -8.96
CA GLY A 38 -32.53 0.97 -9.98
C GLY A 38 -32.61 -0.44 -10.56
N ASN A 39 -33.66 -1.18 -10.17
CA ASN A 39 -34.17 -2.31 -10.94
C ASN A 39 -34.46 -1.86 -12.39
N LEU A 40 -33.66 -2.35 -13.34
CA LEU A 40 -34.07 -2.46 -14.73
C LEU A 40 -34.12 -3.94 -15.10
N ILE A 41 -35.34 -4.49 -15.07
CA ILE A 41 -35.63 -5.79 -15.67
C ILE A 41 -35.58 -5.58 -17.18
N VAL A 42 -34.53 -6.10 -17.82
CA VAL A 42 -34.55 -6.37 -19.26
C VAL A 42 -34.08 -7.81 -19.45
N ARG A 43 -35.04 -8.70 -19.75
CA ARG A 43 -34.73 -9.97 -20.39
C ARG A 43 -34.26 -9.66 -21.82
N ALA A 44 -32.96 -9.59 -22.01
CA ALA A 44 -32.31 -9.80 -23.30
C ALA A 44 -31.30 -10.93 -23.10
N LEU A 45 -31.62 -12.10 -23.66
CA LEU A 45 -30.75 -13.26 -23.67
C LEU A 45 -29.63 -13.02 -24.70
N ASP A 46 -28.42 -13.35 -24.27
CA ASP A 46 -27.15 -13.57 -25.01
C ASP A 46 -26.11 -12.44 -25.16
N GLU A 47 -26.43 -11.14 -25.11
CA GLU A 47 -25.38 -10.09 -25.26
C GLU A 47 -25.35 -9.03 -24.13
N LEU A 48 -24.16 -8.52 -23.82
CA LEU A 48 -23.97 -7.41 -22.87
C LEU A 48 -24.53 -6.11 -23.47
N PRO A 49 -25.32 -5.31 -22.72
CA PRO A 49 -25.85 -4.06 -23.24
C PRO A 49 -24.72 -3.06 -23.53
N ALA A 50 -24.94 -2.15 -24.48
CA ALA A 50 -23.99 -1.10 -24.78
C ALA A 50 -23.65 -0.25 -23.53
N GLY A 51 -22.37 0.00 -23.31
CA GLY A 51 -21.88 0.71 -22.11
C GLY A 51 -21.74 -0.16 -20.85
N ALA A 52 -21.98 -1.47 -20.95
CA ALA A 52 -21.60 -2.42 -19.90
C ALA A 52 -20.09 -2.65 -19.86
N VAL A 53 -19.56 -2.81 -18.65
CA VAL A 53 -18.21 -3.26 -18.35
C VAL A 53 -18.20 -4.77 -18.19
N PHE A 54 -19.08 -5.29 -17.34
CA PHE A 54 -19.28 -6.73 -17.15
C PHE A 54 -20.67 -7.04 -16.58
N ARG A 55 -21.05 -8.32 -16.59
CA ARG A 55 -22.23 -8.88 -15.93
C ARG A 55 -21.81 -10.02 -15.00
N THR A 56 -22.41 -10.06 -13.81
CA THR A 56 -22.28 -11.18 -12.86
C THR A 56 -23.66 -11.50 -12.29
N GLY A 57 -24.13 -12.72 -12.50
CA GLY A 57 -25.54 -13.07 -12.25
C GLY A 57 -26.50 -12.12 -12.99
N ASP A 58 -27.45 -11.55 -12.25
CA ASP A 58 -28.42 -10.58 -12.80
C ASP A 58 -27.91 -9.13 -12.80
N THR A 59 -26.69 -8.87 -12.29
CA THR A 59 -26.16 -7.51 -12.15
C THR A 59 -25.27 -7.15 -13.33
N VAL A 60 -25.61 -6.06 -14.02
CA VAL A 60 -24.76 -5.44 -15.06
C VAL A 60 -24.08 -4.21 -14.47
N VAL A 61 -22.76 -4.13 -14.63
CA VAL A 61 -21.97 -2.98 -14.21
C VAL A 61 -21.68 -2.07 -15.39
N SER A 62 -22.03 -0.79 -15.29
CA SER A 62 -21.79 0.23 -16.32
C SER A 62 -20.40 0.88 -16.19
N GLN A 63 -19.96 1.57 -17.24
CA GLN A 63 -18.73 2.36 -17.19
C GLN A 63 -18.78 3.46 -16.12
N GLU A 64 -19.94 4.07 -15.91
CA GLU A 64 -20.14 5.09 -14.88
C GLU A 64 -19.95 4.50 -13.48
N GLN A 65 -20.54 3.34 -13.20
CA GLN A 65 -20.36 2.65 -11.92
C GLN A 65 -18.90 2.25 -11.67
N LEU A 66 -18.21 1.79 -12.72
CA LEU A 66 -16.78 1.51 -12.64
C LEU A 66 -15.97 2.79 -12.34
N GLN A 67 -16.31 3.91 -12.99
CA GLN A 67 -15.60 5.18 -12.78
C GLN A 67 -15.84 5.76 -11.39
N GLN A 68 -17.09 5.76 -10.91
CA GLN A 68 -17.41 6.13 -9.52
C GLN A 68 -16.55 5.34 -8.55
N ARG A 69 -16.31 4.08 -8.88
CA ARG A 69 -15.50 3.26 -8.05
C ARG A 69 -14.01 3.58 -8.08
N VAL A 70 -13.47 3.84 -9.26
CA VAL A 70 -12.09 4.33 -9.40
C VAL A 70 -11.91 5.60 -8.57
N ASN A 71 -12.86 6.54 -8.64
CA ASN A 71 -12.82 7.77 -7.85
C ASN A 71 -12.80 7.49 -6.33
N LEU A 72 -13.61 6.52 -5.87
CA LEU A 72 -13.62 6.13 -4.47
C LEU A 72 -12.29 5.50 -4.04
N MET A 73 -11.68 4.66 -4.89
CA MET A 73 -10.37 4.06 -4.62
C MET A 73 -9.24 5.09 -4.64
N GLU A 74 -9.29 6.04 -5.55
CA GLU A 74 -8.36 7.17 -5.59
C GLU A 74 -8.43 7.98 -4.29
N LEU A 75 -9.65 8.29 -3.84
CA LEU A 75 -9.83 9.11 -2.64
C LEU A 75 -9.42 8.38 -1.35
N LEU A 76 -9.82 7.12 -1.19
CA LEU A 76 -9.59 6.37 0.04
C LEU A 76 -8.19 5.76 0.12
N TYR A 77 -7.61 5.37 -1.01
CA TYR A 77 -6.35 4.61 -1.05
C TYR A 77 -5.25 5.28 -1.87
N GLY A 78 -5.53 6.40 -2.55
CA GLY A 78 -4.55 7.09 -3.38
C GLY A 78 -4.18 6.35 -4.66
N VAL A 79 -5.03 5.42 -5.13
CA VAL A 79 -4.83 4.68 -6.38
C VAL A 79 -4.93 5.65 -7.54
N GLN A 80 -3.85 5.76 -8.33
CA GLN A 80 -3.79 6.64 -9.49
C GLN A 80 -3.70 5.83 -10.78
N GLN A 81 -4.43 6.28 -11.79
CA GLN A 81 -4.33 5.73 -13.13
C GLN A 81 -2.96 6.09 -13.73
N PRO A 82 -2.26 5.13 -14.37
CA PRO A 82 -1.01 5.42 -15.09
C PRO A 82 -1.23 6.39 -16.25
N PRO A 83 -0.30 7.33 -16.50
CA PRO A 83 -0.46 8.34 -17.55
C PRO A 83 -0.23 7.78 -18.97
N ASP A 84 0.40 6.62 -19.12
CA ASP A 84 0.67 6.02 -20.42
C ASP A 84 -0.51 5.17 -20.91
N PRO A 85 -0.76 5.10 -22.24
CA PRO A 85 -1.91 4.37 -22.78
C PRO A 85 -1.93 2.87 -22.43
N ALA A 86 -0.77 2.21 -22.43
CA ALA A 86 -0.68 0.78 -22.12
C ALA A 86 -0.96 0.51 -20.64
N GLY A 87 -0.45 1.36 -19.74
CA GLY A 87 -0.76 1.36 -18.32
C GLY A 87 -2.22 1.66 -18.04
N THR A 88 -2.83 2.59 -18.78
CA THR A 88 -4.27 2.87 -18.70
C THR A 88 -5.12 1.66 -19.10
N ASP A 89 -4.81 0.95 -20.20
CA ASP A 89 -5.58 -0.23 -20.61
C ASP A 89 -5.45 -1.37 -19.58
N ARG A 90 -4.22 -1.64 -19.09
CA ARG A 90 -4.00 -2.61 -18.01
C ARG A 90 -4.76 -2.23 -16.76
N PHE A 91 -4.66 -0.98 -16.32
CA PHE A 91 -5.36 -0.47 -15.15
C PHE A 91 -6.87 -0.66 -15.27
N ARG A 92 -7.46 -0.29 -16.41
CA ARG A 92 -8.89 -0.46 -16.69
C ARG A 92 -9.35 -1.91 -16.54
N ARG A 93 -8.63 -2.86 -17.13
CA ARG A 93 -8.95 -4.30 -17.05
C ARG A 93 -8.76 -4.84 -15.64
N SER A 94 -7.69 -4.44 -14.96
CA SER A 94 -7.42 -4.84 -13.57
C SER A 94 -8.49 -4.32 -12.61
N VAL A 95 -8.94 -3.07 -12.76
CA VAL A 95 -10.03 -2.50 -11.95
C VAL A 95 -11.33 -3.25 -12.25
N ALA A 96 -11.69 -3.47 -13.52
CA ALA A 96 -12.90 -4.24 -13.87
C ALA A 96 -12.90 -5.63 -13.22
N LYS A 97 -11.76 -6.35 -13.29
CA LYS A 97 -11.57 -7.63 -12.62
C LYS A 97 -11.73 -7.52 -11.10
N ALA A 98 -11.07 -6.55 -10.47
CA ALA A 98 -11.14 -6.34 -9.04
C ALA A 98 -12.59 -6.10 -8.58
N VAL A 99 -13.35 -5.27 -9.30
CA VAL A 99 -14.77 -4.97 -9.02
C VAL A 99 -15.62 -6.24 -9.13
N ALA A 100 -15.44 -7.01 -10.20
CA ALA A 100 -16.19 -8.23 -10.41
C ALA A 100 -15.92 -9.26 -9.29
N VAL A 101 -14.65 -9.46 -8.94
CA VAL A 101 -14.27 -10.39 -7.86
C VAL A 101 -14.83 -9.93 -6.51
N SER A 102 -14.81 -8.63 -6.21
CA SER A 102 -15.41 -8.15 -4.97
C SER A 102 -16.93 -8.25 -4.95
N MET A 103 -17.62 -8.14 -6.08
CA MET A 103 -19.05 -8.46 -6.17
C MET A 103 -19.34 -9.94 -5.88
N VAL A 104 -18.50 -10.84 -6.40
CA VAL A 104 -18.59 -12.28 -6.08
C VAL A 104 -18.38 -12.52 -4.59
N VAL A 105 -17.40 -11.86 -3.97
CA VAL A 105 -17.16 -11.95 -2.52
C VAL A 105 -18.35 -11.42 -1.72
N ASP A 106 -18.94 -10.29 -2.15
CA ASP A 106 -20.12 -9.71 -1.51
C ASP A 106 -21.34 -10.64 -1.60
N ASP A 107 -21.56 -11.27 -2.76
CA ASP A 107 -22.62 -12.27 -2.96
C ASP A 107 -22.41 -13.49 -2.07
N VAL A 108 -21.18 -14.00 -1.99
CA VAL A 108 -20.84 -15.15 -1.16
C VAL A 108 -20.99 -14.81 0.33
N ALA A 109 -20.58 -13.61 0.76
CA ALA A 109 -20.76 -13.15 2.13
C ALA A 109 -22.24 -13.06 2.50
N ARG A 110 -23.08 -12.46 1.63
CA ARG A 110 -24.54 -12.42 1.81
C ARG A 110 -25.14 -13.82 1.88
N GLY A 111 -24.77 -14.72 0.97
CA GLY A 111 -25.21 -16.11 0.97
C GLY A 111 -24.81 -16.89 2.23
N ALA A 112 -23.69 -16.52 2.85
CA ALA A 112 -23.24 -17.05 4.14
C ALA A 112 -23.91 -16.36 5.36
N GLY A 113 -24.84 -15.43 5.15
CA GLY A 113 -25.52 -14.69 6.22
C GLY A 113 -24.65 -13.59 6.87
N ILE A 114 -23.54 -13.20 6.24
CA ILE A 114 -22.66 -12.14 6.74
C ILE A 114 -23.21 -10.79 6.29
N VAL A 115 -23.93 -10.13 7.21
CA VAL A 115 -24.48 -8.77 7.00
C VAL A 115 -23.89 -7.83 8.04
N ILE A 116 -23.43 -6.67 7.59
CA ILE A 116 -22.87 -5.62 8.44
C ILE A 116 -23.94 -4.59 8.75
N ALA A 117 -24.22 -4.39 10.03
CA ALA A 117 -25.18 -3.39 10.48
C ALA A 117 -24.73 -1.97 10.15
N ASP A 118 -25.67 -1.10 9.78
CA ASP A 118 -25.40 0.30 9.45
C ASP A 118 -24.65 1.04 10.55
N LYS A 119 -25.02 0.80 11.81
CA LYS A 119 -24.34 1.37 12.96
C LYS A 119 -22.87 0.96 13.02
N ALA A 120 -22.54 -0.31 12.78
CA ALA A 120 -21.16 -0.78 12.82
C ALA A 120 -20.30 -0.13 11.71
N ALA A 121 -20.89 0.08 10.52
CA ALA A 121 -20.22 0.79 9.44
C ALA A 121 -20.05 2.29 9.74
N SER A 122 -21.06 2.92 10.32
CA SER A 122 -21.00 4.32 10.76
C SER A 122 -19.94 4.54 11.85
N ASP A 123 -19.92 3.69 12.88
CA ASP A 123 -18.96 3.81 13.98
C ASP A 123 -17.51 3.65 13.46
N GLN A 124 -17.30 2.74 12.49
CA GLN A 124 -16.01 2.57 11.84
C GLN A 124 -15.64 3.80 10.98
N LEU A 125 -16.60 4.39 10.26
CA LEU A 125 -16.37 5.62 9.51
C LEU A 125 -16.00 6.79 10.44
N ASP A 126 -16.70 6.95 11.55
CA ASP A 126 -16.41 8.00 12.54
C ASP A 126 -14.98 7.87 13.07
N LYS A 127 -14.54 6.63 13.34
CA LYS A 127 -13.16 6.35 13.73
C LYS A 127 -12.16 6.73 12.63
N LEU A 128 -12.39 6.29 11.39
CA LEU A 128 -11.52 6.59 10.25
C LEU A 128 -11.37 8.11 10.02
N VAL A 129 -12.47 8.84 10.14
CA VAL A 129 -12.50 10.30 9.99
C VAL A 129 -11.72 10.98 11.12
N SER A 130 -11.93 10.55 12.37
CA SER A 130 -11.23 11.09 13.53
C SER A 130 -9.73 10.80 13.50
N ASP A 131 -9.32 9.59 13.12
CA ASP A 131 -7.90 9.19 13.02
C ASP A 131 -7.15 10.03 11.98
N ASN A 132 -7.86 10.53 10.96
CA ASN A 132 -7.33 11.43 9.94
C ASN A 132 -7.36 12.92 10.34
N GLY A 133 -7.77 13.25 11.56
CA GLY A 133 -7.76 14.61 12.10
C GLY A 133 -8.79 15.54 11.45
N THR A 134 -9.91 15.00 10.98
CA THR A 134 -11.02 15.78 10.41
C THR A 134 -12.36 15.35 11.01
N ASP A 135 -13.45 15.98 10.60
CA ASP A 135 -14.80 15.69 11.05
C ASP A 135 -15.69 15.18 9.90
N ARG A 136 -16.77 14.50 10.25
CA ARG A 136 -17.64 13.83 9.27
C ARG A 136 -18.27 14.78 8.27
N LYS A 137 -18.62 16.00 8.69
CA LYS A 137 -19.20 17.00 7.79
C LYS A 137 -18.16 17.47 6.78
N THR A 138 -16.95 17.77 7.23
CA THR A 138 -15.83 18.14 6.35
C THR A 138 -15.49 17.00 5.39
N PHE A 139 -15.50 15.76 5.87
CA PHE A 139 -15.29 14.59 5.01
C PHE A 139 -16.36 14.47 3.91
N VAL A 140 -17.64 14.56 4.26
CA VAL A 140 -18.74 14.46 3.28
C VAL A 140 -18.71 15.58 2.25
N GLN A 141 -18.32 16.79 2.64
CA GLN A 141 -18.13 17.89 1.69
C GLN A 141 -17.02 17.58 0.66
N GLN A 142 -15.95 16.92 1.08
CA GLN A 142 -14.87 16.51 0.19
C GLN A 142 -15.32 15.40 -0.76
N LEU A 143 -16.11 14.42 -0.29
CA LEU A 143 -16.70 13.40 -1.15
C LEU A 143 -17.49 14.02 -2.32
N GLY A 144 -18.32 15.01 -2.02
CA GLY A 144 -19.14 15.70 -3.01
C GLY A 144 -18.32 16.37 -4.12
N ALA A 145 -17.11 16.85 -3.82
CA ALA A 145 -16.21 17.42 -4.82
C ALA A 145 -15.69 16.39 -5.84
N HIS A 146 -15.75 15.10 -5.49
CA HIS A 146 -15.36 13.96 -6.34
C HIS A 146 -16.55 13.18 -6.90
N GLY A 147 -17.78 13.71 -6.74
CA GLY A 147 -19.01 13.04 -7.17
C GLY A 147 -19.38 11.82 -6.33
N LEU A 148 -18.86 11.73 -5.10
CA LEU A 148 -19.12 10.64 -4.17
C LEU A 148 -20.06 11.09 -3.05
N SER A 149 -20.81 10.15 -2.51
CA SER A 149 -21.68 10.32 -1.36
C SER A 149 -21.11 9.62 -0.12
N GLU A 150 -21.59 10.03 1.05
CA GLU A 150 -21.28 9.33 2.30
C GLU A 150 -21.72 7.86 2.26
N LYS A 151 -22.85 7.60 1.59
CA LYS A 151 -23.39 6.25 1.40
C LYS A 151 -22.40 5.36 0.66
N ASP A 152 -21.70 5.87 -0.35
CA ASP A 152 -20.70 5.10 -1.10
C ASP A 152 -19.56 4.62 -0.20
N VAL A 153 -19.16 5.47 0.76
CA VAL A 153 -18.14 5.14 1.76
C VAL A 153 -18.67 4.17 2.81
N LEU A 154 -19.90 4.36 3.31
CA LEU A 154 -20.50 3.44 4.27
C LEU A 154 -20.68 2.04 3.67
N ASP A 155 -21.16 1.98 2.43
CA ASP A 155 -21.28 0.72 1.71
C ASP A 155 -19.89 0.11 1.50
N GLU A 156 -18.84 0.92 1.34
CA GLU A 156 -17.47 0.43 1.28
C GLU A 156 -16.96 -0.18 2.56
N VAL A 157 -17.19 0.49 3.68
CA VAL A 157 -16.84 -0.02 5.00
C VAL A 157 -17.55 -1.36 5.25
N LYS A 158 -18.83 -1.47 4.91
CA LYS A 158 -19.58 -2.73 5.05
C LYS A 158 -18.96 -3.86 4.25
N ARG A 159 -18.58 -3.61 3.00
CA ARG A 159 -17.93 -4.63 2.17
C ARG A 159 -16.62 -5.12 2.73
N GLN A 160 -15.76 -4.20 3.16
CA GLN A 160 -14.49 -4.57 3.78
C GLN A 160 -14.70 -5.45 5.02
N GLN A 161 -15.66 -5.07 5.86
CA GLN A 161 -15.98 -5.85 7.06
C GLN A 161 -16.62 -7.21 6.71
N ALA A 162 -17.50 -7.28 5.71
CA ALA A 162 -18.10 -8.52 5.26
C ALA A 162 -17.06 -9.47 4.65
N GLY A 163 -16.19 -8.96 3.77
CA GLY A 163 -15.08 -9.70 3.18
C GLY A 163 -14.09 -10.20 4.23
N ALA A 164 -13.74 -9.39 5.23
CA ALA A 164 -12.89 -9.81 6.34
C ALA A 164 -13.50 -10.94 7.17
N ARG A 165 -14.81 -10.86 7.48
CA ARG A 165 -15.53 -11.95 8.16
C ARG A 165 -15.60 -13.21 7.30
N LEU A 166 -15.82 -13.07 5.99
CA LEU A 166 -15.84 -14.20 5.08
C LEU A 166 -14.47 -14.86 4.99
N PHE A 167 -13.39 -14.08 4.92
CA PHE A 167 -12.01 -14.60 4.97
C PHE A 167 -11.77 -15.37 6.27
N GLN A 168 -12.17 -14.82 7.42
CA GLN A 168 -12.06 -15.51 8.72
C GLN A 168 -12.84 -16.83 8.73
N GLN A 169 -14.07 -16.84 8.21
CA GLN A 169 -14.89 -18.04 8.14
C GLN A 169 -14.31 -19.09 7.18
N ALA A 170 -13.86 -18.67 5.99
CA ALA A 170 -13.28 -19.56 4.98
C ALA A 170 -11.96 -20.18 5.44
N THR A 171 -11.20 -19.46 6.28
CA THR A 171 -9.87 -19.88 6.75
C THR A 171 -9.87 -20.43 8.18
N ALA A 172 -11.03 -20.54 8.84
CA ALA A 172 -11.16 -21.01 10.21
C ALA A 172 -10.61 -22.44 10.44
N GLY A 173 -10.58 -23.27 9.39
CA GLY A 173 -10.03 -24.63 9.43
C GLY A 173 -8.51 -24.71 9.31
N VAL A 174 -7.82 -23.60 9.05
CA VAL A 174 -6.35 -23.59 8.95
C VAL A 174 -5.75 -23.81 10.33
N LYS A 175 -4.98 -24.89 10.47
CA LYS A 175 -4.28 -25.22 11.71
C LYS A 175 -3.19 -24.18 11.96
N ALA A 176 -3.06 -23.76 13.21
CA ALA A 176 -1.96 -22.91 13.64
C ALA A 176 -0.62 -23.61 13.43
N THR A 177 0.35 -22.87 12.93
CA THR A 177 1.73 -23.30 12.69
C THR A 177 2.36 -23.75 14.02
N THR A 178 2.98 -24.91 14.02
CA THR A 178 3.67 -25.44 15.20
C THR A 178 5.09 -24.87 15.33
N ASP A 179 5.69 -25.01 16.50
CA ASP A 179 7.09 -24.63 16.69
C ASP A 179 8.03 -25.48 15.82
N ALA A 180 7.67 -26.73 15.54
CA ALA A 180 8.43 -27.61 14.65
C ALA A 180 8.38 -27.12 13.18
N ASP A 181 7.22 -26.68 12.70
CA ASP A 181 7.08 -26.10 11.36
C ASP A 181 7.91 -24.83 11.23
N ALA A 182 7.86 -23.97 12.25
CA ALA A 182 8.64 -22.74 12.29
C ALA A 182 10.15 -23.02 12.33
N GLN A 183 10.59 -24.01 13.11
CA GLN A 183 11.98 -24.44 13.17
C GLN A 183 12.46 -24.97 11.82
N HIS A 184 11.67 -25.83 11.17
CA HIS A 184 11.98 -26.36 9.84
C HIS A 184 12.11 -25.23 8.81
N TYR A 185 11.18 -24.27 8.81
CA TYR A 185 11.25 -23.09 7.94
C TYR A 185 12.50 -22.25 8.23
N TYR A 186 12.80 -21.98 9.50
CA TYR A 186 14.01 -21.25 9.90
C TYR A 186 15.27 -21.95 9.39
N ASP A 187 15.36 -23.27 9.56
CA ASP A 187 16.51 -24.06 9.14
C ASP A 187 16.69 -24.06 7.62
N ALA A 188 15.60 -24.17 6.86
CA ALA A 188 15.61 -24.09 5.40
C ALA A 188 15.95 -22.68 4.87
N ASN A 189 15.72 -21.63 5.66
CA ASN A 189 15.86 -20.23 5.25
C ASN A 189 16.93 -19.46 6.04
N ARG A 190 17.85 -20.13 6.74
CA ARG A 190 18.85 -19.48 7.64
C ARG A 190 19.64 -18.35 6.98
N ALA A 191 19.98 -18.51 5.69
CA ALA A 191 20.71 -17.48 4.95
C ALA A 191 19.95 -16.15 4.83
N GLN A 192 18.61 -16.19 4.92
CA GLN A 192 17.74 -15.02 4.89
C GLN A 192 17.38 -14.54 6.31
N MET A 193 17.61 -15.35 7.34
CA MET A 193 17.37 -15.03 8.75
C MET A 193 18.55 -14.26 9.35
N VAL A 194 18.95 -13.19 8.66
CA VAL A 194 20.03 -12.30 9.09
C VAL A 194 19.46 -10.93 9.39
N SER A 195 19.89 -10.34 10.50
CA SER A 195 19.70 -8.91 10.70
C SER A 195 20.51 -8.17 9.64
N PRO A 196 19.97 -7.12 9.00
CA PRO A 196 20.71 -6.36 8.02
C PRO A 196 21.87 -5.62 8.69
N GLU A 197 22.94 -5.37 7.94
CA GLU A 197 23.98 -4.45 8.38
C GLU A 197 23.37 -3.07 8.66
N GLN A 198 23.80 -2.46 9.77
CA GLN A 198 23.41 -1.12 10.15
C GLN A 198 24.63 -0.23 10.32
N ARG A 199 24.47 1.07 10.09
CA ARG A 199 25.55 2.04 10.27
C ARG A 199 25.05 3.24 11.05
N ASP A 200 25.87 3.74 11.95
CA ASP A 200 25.68 5.08 12.49
C ASP A 200 25.99 6.07 11.37
N LEU A 201 25.02 6.88 10.97
CA LEU A 201 25.22 7.87 9.90
C LEU A 201 24.94 9.28 10.41
N ALA A 202 25.69 10.24 9.88
CA ALA A 202 25.35 11.65 9.91
C ALA A 202 25.23 12.19 8.47
N ASN A 203 24.33 13.15 8.25
CA ASN A 203 24.03 13.72 6.94
C ASN A 203 23.95 15.24 6.98
N ILE A 204 24.40 15.87 5.89
CA ILE A 204 24.24 17.31 5.62
C ILE A 204 23.53 17.43 4.28
N VAL A 205 22.37 18.05 4.28
CA VAL A 205 21.59 18.31 3.06
C VAL A 205 21.79 19.76 2.64
N VAL A 206 22.08 20.01 1.37
CA VAL A 206 22.22 21.37 0.82
C VAL A 206 21.48 21.50 -0.51
N SER A 207 21.19 22.72 -0.93
CA SER A 207 20.36 22.99 -2.11
C SER A 207 21.12 22.84 -3.44
N SER A 208 22.45 22.97 -3.46
CA SER A 208 23.26 22.95 -4.68
C SER A 208 24.43 21.97 -4.62
N SER A 209 24.85 21.49 -5.80
CA SER A 209 26.01 20.59 -5.91
C SER A 209 27.29 21.27 -5.44
N ASP A 210 27.48 22.55 -5.78
CA ASP A 210 28.68 23.32 -5.40
C ASP A 210 28.82 23.44 -3.87
N GLN A 211 27.72 23.71 -3.17
CA GLN A 211 27.74 23.76 -1.70
C GLN A 211 28.04 22.38 -1.12
N ALA A 212 27.53 21.31 -1.74
CA ALA A 212 27.79 19.95 -1.28
C ALA A 212 29.26 19.57 -1.49
N GLN A 213 29.85 19.97 -2.61
CA GLN A 213 31.28 19.77 -2.89
C GLN A 213 32.14 20.51 -1.88
N LEU A 214 31.81 21.76 -1.56
CA LEU A 214 32.50 22.54 -0.52
C LEU A 214 32.44 21.85 0.85
N VAL A 215 31.23 21.46 1.29
CA VAL A 215 31.04 20.77 2.58
C VAL A 215 31.80 19.44 2.61
N ALA A 216 31.74 18.66 1.53
CA ALA A 216 32.46 17.39 1.44
C ALA A 216 33.98 17.58 1.51
N GLN A 217 34.53 18.61 0.87
CA GLN A 217 35.95 18.94 0.97
C GLN A 217 36.34 19.34 2.39
N GLN A 218 35.57 20.22 3.05
CA GLN A 218 35.83 20.63 4.43
C GLN A 218 35.77 19.44 5.39
N ALA A 219 34.74 18.60 5.27
CA ALA A 219 34.57 17.41 6.10
C ALA A 219 35.72 16.40 5.90
N ARG A 220 36.14 16.15 4.65
CA ARG A 220 37.31 15.29 4.34
C ARG A 220 38.63 15.87 4.84
N SER A 221 38.71 17.19 4.95
CA SER A 221 39.88 17.90 5.49
C SER A 221 39.89 17.93 7.02
N GLY A 222 38.93 17.26 7.68
CA GLY A 222 38.87 17.11 9.14
C GLY A 222 38.07 18.19 9.87
N ALA A 223 37.31 19.03 9.17
CA ALA A 223 36.38 19.95 9.83
C ALA A 223 35.30 19.18 10.60
N ASP A 224 34.86 19.76 11.73
CA ASP A 224 33.85 19.14 12.59
C ASP A 224 32.51 18.97 11.88
N PHE A 225 32.11 17.72 11.65
CA PHE A 225 30.92 17.39 10.86
C PHE A 225 29.62 17.92 11.50
N PRO A 226 29.39 17.80 12.81
CA PRO A 226 28.28 18.45 13.50
C PRO A 226 28.21 19.97 13.29
N ALA A 227 29.35 20.67 13.38
CA ALA A 227 29.39 22.11 13.10
C ALA A 227 29.03 22.44 11.65
N LEU A 228 29.56 21.67 10.69
CA LEU A 228 29.18 21.81 9.26
C LEU A 228 27.68 21.55 9.05
N ALA A 229 27.10 20.56 9.74
CA ALA A 229 25.68 20.29 9.69
C ALA A 229 24.88 21.48 10.22
N GLY A 230 25.25 22.01 11.39
CA GLY A 230 24.65 23.19 12.00
C GLY A 230 24.75 24.46 11.12
N GLN A 231 25.80 24.59 10.33
CA GLN A 231 26.00 25.73 9.45
C GLN A 231 25.25 25.58 8.12
N TYR A 232 25.47 24.47 7.41
CA TYR A 232 25.09 24.32 6.00
C TYR A 232 23.82 23.52 5.78
N SER A 233 23.44 22.63 6.71
CA SER A 233 22.32 21.72 6.45
C SER A 233 21.00 22.50 6.33
N ILE A 234 20.20 22.13 5.34
CA ILE A 234 18.80 22.57 5.17
C ILE A 234 17.81 21.59 5.81
N ASP A 235 18.28 20.41 6.27
CA ASP A 235 17.46 19.45 6.98
C ASP A 235 17.25 19.90 8.43
N GLY A 236 16.11 20.55 8.70
CA GLY A 236 15.75 21.03 10.03
C GLY A 236 15.58 19.93 11.08
N SER A 237 15.39 18.66 10.68
CA SER A 237 15.18 17.56 11.63
C SER A 237 16.46 17.07 12.29
N THR A 238 17.58 17.11 11.55
CA THR A 238 18.88 16.58 12.02
C THR A 238 19.91 17.67 12.24
N LYS A 239 19.76 18.84 11.63
CA LYS A 239 20.69 19.99 11.74
C LYS A 239 21.04 20.34 13.19
N GLY A 240 20.04 20.39 14.06
CA GLY A 240 20.23 20.71 15.49
C GLY A 240 20.96 19.62 16.29
N ASN A 241 21.07 18.41 15.74
CA ASN A 241 21.74 17.26 16.35
C ASN A 241 22.94 16.79 15.50
N GLY A 242 23.67 17.75 14.91
CA GLY A 242 24.89 17.48 14.15
C GLY A 242 24.71 16.64 12.89
N GLY A 243 23.49 16.60 12.33
CA GLY A 243 23.16 15.79 11.16
C GLY A 243 22.91 14.31 11.46
N SER A 244 22.86 13.88 12.74
CA SER A 244 22.75 12.47 13.10
C SER A 244 21.45 11.82 12.62
N LEU A 245 21.57 10.69 11.91
CA LEU A 245 20.48 9.79 11.53
C LEU A 245 20.35 8.60 12.50
N GLY A 246 21.30 8.44 13.43
CA GLY A 246 21.41 7.26 14.28
C GLY A 246 21.81 6.00 13.50
N LYS A 247 21.45 4.85 14.07
CA LYS A 247 21.74 3.52 13.51
C LYS A 247 20.69 3.15 12.47
N VAL A 248 21.11 3.06 11.21
CA VAL A 248 20.21 2.83 10.07
C VAL A 248 20.67 1.68 9.19
N ALA A 249 19.74 0.88 8.70
CA ALA A 249 19.95 -0.12 7.66
C ALA A 249 19.80 0.52 6.27
N ALA A 250 20.40 -0.10 5.25
CA ALA A 250 20.34 0.39 3.87
C ALA A 250 18.92 0.57 3.33
N SER A 251 17.98 -0.28 3.74
CA SER A 251 16.57 -0.24 3.34
C SER A 251 15.79 0.98 3.85
N GLN A 252 16.33 1.70 4.83
CA GLN A 252 15.72 2.90 5.43
C GLN A 252 16.16 4.20 4.73
N LEU A 253 17.04 4.10 3.73
CA LEU A 253 17.66 5.23 3.06
C LEU A 253 17.22 5.31 1.59
N ASP A 254 17.34 6.49 1.00
CA ASP A 254 17.24 6.65 -0.46
C ASP A 254 18.24 5.71 -1.16
N PRO A 255 17.86 4.97 -2.22
CA PRO A 255 18.72 3.94 -2.82
C PRO A 255 20.10 4.45 -3.26
N ALA A 256 20.19 5.66 -3.81
CA ALA A 256 21.46 6.23 -4.25
C ALA A 256 22.34 6.59 -3.04
N TYR A 257 21.72 7.13 -1.98
CA TYR A 257 22.41 7.46 -0.74
C TYR A 257 22.86 6.20 0.01
N ALA A 258 22.00 5.18 0.12
CA ALA A 258 22.30 3.88 0.71
C ALA A 258 23.53 3.24 0.05
N LYS A 259 23.56 3.22 -1.29
CA LYS A 259 24.69 2.68 -2.06
C LYS A 259 26.01 3.36 -1.70
N ALA A 260 26.02 4.69 -1.58
CA ALA A 260 27.23 5.44 -1.24
C ALA A 260 27.63 5.25 0.23
N ALA A 261 26.65 5.31 1.14
CA ALA A 261 26.85 5.17 2.59
C ALA A 261 27.39 3.79 2.97
N PHE A 262 26.89 2.73 2.32
CA PHE A 262 27.28 1.35 2.60
C PHE A 262 28.56 0.91 1.86
N ALA A 263 29.01 1.66 0.84
CA ALA A 263 30.30 1.45 0.20
C ALA A 263 31.47 2.12 0.94
N ALA A 264 31.21 3.17 1.73
CA ALA A 264 32.24 3.90 2.47
C ALA A 264 32.69 3.16 3.75
N PRO A 265 33.96 3.19 4.16
CA PRO A 265 34.38 2.56 5.41
C PRO A 265 33.95 3.36 6.65
N ALA A 266 34.01 2.74 7.83
CA ALA A 266 33.77 3.40 9.11
C ALA A 266 34.64 4.66 9.25
N GLY A 267 34.06 5.75 9.74
CA GLY A 267 34.72 7.05 9.91
C GLY A 267 34.78 7.93 8.65
N ALA A 268 34.51 7.39 7.46
CA ALA A 268 34.69 8.12 6.20
C ALA A 268 33.53 9.05 5.84
N VAL A 269 33.87 10.11 5.10
CA VAL A 269 32.91 11.03 4.48
C VAL A 269 32.64 10.60 3.04
N PHE A 270 31.36 10.51 2.67
CA PHE A 270 30.89 10.11 1.34
C PHE A 270 29.95 11.15 0.71
N GLY A 271 29.70 11.00 -0.59
CA GLY A 271 28.98 11.98 -1.41
C GLY A 271 29.89 13.06 -2.01
N PRO A 272 29.33 14.11 -2.63
CA PRO A 272 27.90 14.44 -2.68
C PRO A 272 27.02 13.40 -3.39
N VAL A 273 25.80 13.20 -2.89
CA VAL A 273 24.77 12.34 -3.51
C VAL A 273 23.46 13.13 -3.66
N GLN A 274 22.92 13.19 -4.87
CA GLN A 274 21.63 13.84 -5.11
C GLN A 274 20.49 12.90 -4.73
N THR A 275 19.56 13.38 -3.90
CA THR A 275 18.30 12.72 -3.55
C THR A 275 17.13 13.68 -3.80
N GLN A 276 15.90 13.23 -3.55
CA GLN A 276 14.71 14.09 -3.64
C GLN A 276 14.74 15.30 -2.67
N GLN A 277 15.54 15.21 -1.60
CA GLN A 277 15.63 16.25 -0.56
C GLN A 277 16.72 17.30 -0.87
N GLY A 278 17.57 17.07 -1.87
CA GLY A 278 18.69 17.95 -2.23
C GLY A 278 19.98 17.17 -2.44
N TRP A 279 21.12 17.85 -2.23
CA TRP A 279 22.45 17.25 -2.30
C TRP A 279 22.93 16.88 -0.90
N ASN A 280 23.34 15.63 -0.73
CA ASN A 280 23.64 15.04 0.56
C ASN A 280 25.14 14.75 0.67
N VAL A 281 25.74 15.14 1.79
CA VAL A 281 27.09 14.75 2.19
C VAL A 281 26.95 13.99 3.49
N GLY A 282 27.43 12.75 3.50
CA GLY A 282 27.28 11.87 4.65
C GLY A 282 28.61 11.53 5.30
N ARG A 283 28.55 11.12 6.56
CA ARG A 283 29.68 10.52 7.29
C ARG A 283 29.24 9.22 7.93
N VAL A 284 30.07 8.19 7.79
CA VAL A 284 29.90 6.90 8.46
C VAL A 284 30.55 6.97 9.84
N GLY A 285 29.81 6.61 10.88
CA GLY A 285 30.28 6.33 12.22
C GLY A 285 30.68 4.86 12.37
N ALA A 286 30.07 4.16 13.33
CA ALA A 286 30.27 2.73 13.51
C ALA A 286 29.54 1.92 12.43
N VAL A 287 30.16 0.82 12.01
CA VAL A 287 29.54 -0.20 11.16
C VAL A 287 29.15 -1.38 12.05
N HIS A 288 27.88 -1.74 12.04
CA HIS A 288 27.31 -2.88 12.75
C HIS A 288 27.01 -3.98 11.73
N PRO A 289 27.87 -5.00 11.60
CA PRO A 289 27.66 -6.06 10.63
C PRO A 289 26.35 -6.77 10.90
N GLY A 290 25.70 -7.22 9.83
CA GLY A 290 24.54 -8.11 9.94
C GLY A 290 24.93 -9.40 10.65
N SER A 291 24.03 -9.94 11.45
CA SER A 291 24.25 -11.18 12.20
C SER A 291 23.07 -12.14 12.02
N PRO A 292 23.31 -13.47 12.04
CA PRO A 292 22.23 -14.44 12.09
C PRO A 292 21.31 -14.16 13.27
N MET A 293 20.01 -14.06 13.01
CA MET A 293 18.99 -13.94 14.05
C MET A 293 18.75 -15.31 14.64
N ALA A 294 18.75 -15.43 15.97
CA ALA A 294 18.44 -16.70 16.62
C ALA A 294 16.98 -17.09 16.37
N PHE A 295 16.69 -18.40 16.31
CA PHE A 295 15.33 -18.89 16.11
C PHE A 295 14.33 -18.26 17.10
N ASP A 296 14.68 -18.20 18.38
CA ASP A 296 13.82 -17.61 19.42
C ASP A 296 13.44 -16.14 19.15
N GLN A 297 14.28 -15.38 18.43
CA GLN A 297 14.00 -13.99 18.08
C GLN A 297 13.01 -13.86 16.93
N VAL A 298 12.96 -14.85 16.03
CA VAL A 298 12.15 -14.79 14.80
C VAL A 298 10.98 -15.76 14.80
N LYS A 299 10.91 -16.66 15.79
CA LYS A 299 9.92 -17.74 15.88
C LYS A 299 8.49 -17.25 15.69
N ASP A 300 8.06 -16.24 16.45
CA ASP A 300 6.67 -15.75 16.37
C ASP A 300 6.37 -15.05 15.04
N ALA A 301 7.36 -14.35 14.48
CA ALA A 301 7.23 -13.73 13.16
C ALA A 301 7.14 -14.79 12.04
N VAL A 302 7.95 -15.86 12.13
CA VAL A 302 7.90 -17.00 11.21
C VAL A 302 6.55 -17.71 11.32
N LYS A 303 6.06 -17.99 12.52
CA LYS A 303 4.74 -18.60 12.73
C LYS A 303 3.62 -17.75 12.14
N THR A 304 3.64 -16.45 12.42
CA THR A 304 2.67 -15.50 11.86
C THR A 304 2.70 -15.49 10.34
N LYS A 305 3.89 -15.50 9.74
CA LYS A 305 4.05 -15.57 8.28
C LYS A 305 3.45 -16.86 7.73
N LEU A 306 3.82 -18.02 8.28
CA LEU A 306 3.36 -19.32 7.80
C LEU A 306 1.84 -19.49 7.96
N ASP A 307 1.27 -19.00 9.07
CA ASP A 307 -0.18 -18.96 9.28
C ASP A 307 -0.87 -18.11 8.22
N ASN A 308 -0.33 -16.92 7.92
CA ASN A 308 -0.89 -16.04 6.91
C ASN A 308 -0.79 -16.66 5.50
N ASP A 309 0.37 -17.22 5.15
CA ASP A 309 0.57 -17.89 3.86
C ASP A 309 -0.41 -19.06 3.68
N ALA A 310 -0.61 -19.87 4.73
CA ALA A 310 -1.55 -20.98 4.70
C ALA A 310 -3.01 -20.50 4.53
N LYS A 311 -3.39 -19.43 5.24
CA LYS A 311 -4.73 -18.82 5.11
C LYS A 311 -4.95 -18.19 3.74
N LEU A 312 -3.97 -17.46 3.21
CA LEU A 312 -4.02 -16.88 1.87
C LEU A 312 -4.17 -17.95 0.80
N LYS A 313 -3.44 -19.07 0.92
CA LYS A 313 -3.61 -20.19 0.00
C LYS A 313 -5.04 -20.75 0.01
N VAL A 314 -5.61 -20.98 1.19
CA VAL A 314 -7.00 -21.47 1.31
C VAL A 314 -7.99 -20.46 0.74
N TRP A 315 -7.74 -19.16 0.97
CA TRP A 315 -8.56 -18.08 0.46
C TRP A 315 -8.52 -17.98 -1.07
N ASP A 316 -7.33 -18.10 -1.67
CA ASP A 316 -7.17 -18.08 -3.13
C ASP A 316 -7.92 -19.24 -3.78
N ASP A 317 -7.74 -20.46 -3.25
CA ASP A 317 -8.45 -21.66 -3.74
C ASP A 317 -9.98 -21.49 -3.60
N PHE A 318 -10.42 -20.89 -2.49
CA PHE A 318 -11.82 -20.54 -2.25
C PHE A 318 -12.35 -19.55 -3.28
N LEU A 319 -11.62 -18.46 -3.56
CA LEU A 319 -12.00 -17.43 -4.51
C LEU A 319 -12.00 -17.94 -5.95
N VAL A 320 -10.98 -18.67 -6.40
CA VAL A 320 -10.93 -19.27 -7.75
C VAL A 320 -12.20 -20.06 -8.03
N THR A 321 -12.64 -20.86 -7.06
CA THR A 321 -13.86 -21.66 -7.19
C THR A 321 -15.12 -20.79 -7.34
N ARG A 322 -15.21 -19.69 -6.58
CA ARG A 322 -16.38 -18.81 -6.60
C ARG A 322 -16.41 -17.90 -7.83
N ILE A 323 -15.27 -17.40 -8.27
CA ILE A 323 -15.14 -16.57 -9.48
C ILE A 323 -15.58 -17.37 -10.70
N LYS A 324 -15.08 -18.60 -10.86
CA LYS A 324 -15.51 -19.50 -11.93
C LYS A 324 -17.00 -19.81 -11.89
N ALA A 325 -17.55 -20.03 -10.70
CA ALA A 325 -18.98 -20.30 -10.53
C ALA A 325 -19.86 -19.09 -10.87
N ALA A 326 -19.35 -17.87 -10.67
CA ALA A 326 -20.06 -16.63 -10.96
C ALA A 326 -20.21 -16.35 -12.45
N LYS A 327 -19.35 -16.95 -13.30
CA LYS A 327 -19.38 -16.82 -14.77
C LYS A 327 -19.47 -15.35 -15.21
N VAL A 328 -18.51 -14.53 -14.75
CA VAL A 328 -18.50 -13.11 -15.06
C VAL A 328 -18.27 -12.89 -16.55
N GLU A 329 -19.21 -12.22 -17.20
CA GLU A 329 -19.13 -11.87 -18.62
C GLU A 329 -18.58 -10.45 -18.76
N TYR A 330 -17.39 -10.29 -19.34
CA TYR A 330 -16.78 -8.97 -19.56
C TYR A 330 -17.03 -8.48 -20.98
N ALA A 331 -17.23 -7.17 -21.13
CA ALA A 331 -17.11 -6.53 -22.44
C ALA A 331 -15.64 -6.62 -22.94
N PRO A 332 -15.39 -6.74 -24.25
CA PRO A 332 -14.04 -6.99 -24.79
C PRO A 332 -12.95 -6.01 -24.31
N GLU A 333 -13.32 -4.74 -24.12
CA GLU A 333 -12.43 -3.69 -23.64
C GLU A 333 -12.01 -3.83 -22.17
N TYR A 334 -12.77 -4.59 -21.39
CA TYR A 334 -12.58 -4.76 -19.95
C TYR A 334 -12.17 -6.19 -19.58
N LEU A 335 -12.13 -7.11 -20.53
CA LEU A 335 -11.73 -8.50 -20.33
C LEU A 335 -10.28 -8.57 -19.81
N PRO A 336 -10.04 -9.06 -18.58
CA PRO A 336 -8.69 -9.28 -18.07
C PRO A 336 -8.02 -10.49 -18.75
N SER A 337 -6.69 -10.59 -18.64
CA SER A 337 -5.92 -11.71 -19.18
C SER A 337 -6.28 -13.06 -18.55
N ASP A 338 -6.64 -13.05 -17.27
CA ASP A 338 -7.11 -14.21 -16.52
C ASP A 338 -8.38 -13.84 -15.74
N PRO A 339 -9.57 -13.98 -16.35
CA PRO A 339 -10.84 -13.58 -15.72
C PRO A 339 -11.28 -14.50 -14.57
N ASP A 340 -10.74 -15.72 -14.50
CA ASP A 340 -11.19 -16.77 -13.58
C ASP A 340 -10.32 -16.93 -12.33
N ALA A 341 -9.23 -16.15 -12.23
CA ALA A 341 -8.37 -16.10 -11.06
C ALA A 341 -8.66 -14.87 -10.20
N PRO A 342 -8.31 -14.88 -8.89
CA PRO A 342 -8.19 -13.67 -8.10
C PRO A 342 -7.28 -12.63 -8.77
N PRO A 343 -7.39 -11.33 -8.43
CA PRO A 343 -6.39 -10.33 -8.81
C PRO A 343 -5.02 -10.78 -8.30
N ALA A 344 -4.00 -10.73 -9.16
CA ALA A 344 -2.64 -11.04 -8.74
C ALA A 344 -2.10 -9.93 -7.82
N ASP A 345 -1.36 -10.31 -6.79
CA ASP A 345 -0.64 -9.34 -5.95
C ASP A 345 0.39 -8.58 -6.81
N GLY A 346 0.16 -7.29 -7.02
CA GLY A 346 1.18 -6.36 -7.49
C GLY A 346 1.54 -6.36 -8.99
N GLN A 347 0.58 -6.50 -9.90
CA GLN A 347 0.77 -6.18 -11.34
C GLN A 347 -0.02 -4.95 -11.79
#